data_AF-A0A7V2JRJ6-F1
#
_entry.id   AF-A0A7V2JRJ6-F1
#
_cell.length_a   1.000
_cell.length_b   1.000
_cell.length_c   1.000
_cell.angle_alpha   90.00
_cell.angle_beta   90.00
_cell.angle_gamma   90.00
#
_symmetry.space_group_name_H-M   'P 1'
#
loop_
_entity.id
_entity.type
_entity.pdbx_description
1 polymer ?
#
loop_
_entity_poly.entity_id
_entity_poly.type
_entity_poly.pdbx_seq_one_letter_code
_entity_poly.pdbx_strand_id
1 'polypeptide(L)'
;RAKHKKGEWLGIHGGRIVAVARNMEGAVTNLLNASIEKNDEVLTIFTGDDPRLREPSALDFIMTAFPGLDVEIKKGGQSVYPLIMSLE
;
A
#
# COMPACT_ATOMS: atom_id res chain seq x y z
N ARG A 1 20.90 -6.24 1.21
CA ARG A 1 20.02 -6.67 0.08
C ARG A 1 18.73 -7.20 0.70
N ALA A 2 17.62 -6.46 0.61
CA ALA A 2 16.33 -6.98 1.05
C ALA A 2 15.90 -8.08 0.05
N LYS A 3 15.78 -9.32 0.51
CA LYS A 3 15.19 -10.42 -0.26
C LYS A 3 13.68 -10.21 -0.25
N HIS A 4 13.13 -9.52 -1.25
CA HIS A 4 11.68 -9.41 -1.41
C HIS A 4 11.12 -10.78 -1.84
N LYS A 5 10.16 -11.32 -1.09
CA LYS A 5 9.48 -12.56 -1.45
C LYS A 5 8.21 -12.25 -2.24
N LYS A 6 7.89 -13.13 -3.19
CA LYS A 6 6.62 -13.10 -3.94
C LYS A 6 5.46 -13.14 -2.93
N GLY A 7 4.59 -12.14 -2.95
CA GLY A 7 3.42 -12.04 -2.05
C GLY A 7 3.60 -11.11 -0.83
N GLU A 8 4.73 -10.43 -0.69
CA GLU A 8 4.88 -9.35 0.29
C GLU A 8 4.34 -8.02 -0.25
N TRP A 9 3.88 -7.19 0.67
CA TRP A 9 3.39 -5.84 0.47
C TRP A 9 4.49 -4.86 0.84
N LEU A 10 4.72 -3.88 -0.03
CA LEU A 10 5.74 -2.85 0.17
C LEU A 10 5.06 -1.50 0.33
N GLY A 11 5.41 -0.77 1.38
CA GLY A 11 5.06 0.64 1.54
C GLY A 11 6.26 1.52 1.24
N ILE A 12 6.05 2.49 0.36
CA ILE A 12 7.01 3.48 -0.09
C ILE A 12 6.55 4.85 0.40
N HIS A 13 7.46 5.59 1.02
CA HIS A 13 7.24 6.99 1.40
C HIS A 13 8.48 7.79 0.95
N GLY A 14 8.28 8.90 0.23
CA GLY A 14 9.36 9.71 -0.32
C GLY A 14 10.35 8.93 -1.22
N GLY A 15 9.84 7.96 -2.00
CA GLY A 15 10.66 7.12 -2.88
C GLY A 15 11.51 6.04 -2.18
N ARG A 16 11.34 5.83 -0.87
CA ARG A 16 12.06 4.81 -0.10
C ARG A 16 11.10 3.76 0.44
N ILE A 17 11.50 2.49 0.41
CA ILE A 17 10.74 1.43 1.08
C ILE A 17 10.86 1.63 2.59
N VAL A 18 9.75 1.93 3.24
CA VAL A 18 9.65 2.14 4.69
C VAL A 18 8.83 1.06 5.39
N ALA A 19 8.03 0.29 4.64
CA ALA A 19 7.24 -0.81 5.16
C ALA A 19 7.35 -2.08 4.30
N VAL A 20 7.38 -3.23 4.98
CA VAL A 20 7.26 -4.56 4.36
C VAL A 20 6.35 -5.41 5.24
N ALA A 21 5.29 -5.99 4.69
CA ALA A 21 4.43 -6.91 5.41
C ALA A 21 3.92 -8.04 4.52
N ARG A 22 3.29 -9.06 5.14
CA ARG A 22 2.72 -10.21 4.42
C ARG A 22 1.26 -10.00 4.01
N ASN A 23 0.63 -8.95 4.50
CA ASN A 23 -0.75 -8.59 4.22
C ASN A 23 -0.88 -7.07 4.05
N MET A 24 -2.02 -6.66 3.47
CA MET A 24 -2.32 -5.26 3.18
C MET A 24 -2.36 -4.42 4.45
N GLU A 25 -3.12 -4.88 5.45
CA GLU A 25 -3.36 -4.14 6.69
C GLU A 25 -2.05 -3.80 7.39
N GLY A 26 -1.19 -4.81 7.62
CA GLY A 26 0.09 -4.59 8.28
C GLY A 26 1.02 -3.69 7.47
N ALA A 27 0.93 -3.72 6.14
CA ALA A 27 1.73 -2.85 5.31
C ALA A 27 1.24 -1.40 5.36
N VAL A 28 -0.07 -1.16 5.29
CA VAL A 28 -0.68 0.17 5.43
C VAL A 28 -0.38 0.75 6.81
N THR A 29 -0.61 -0.03 7.87
CA THR A 29 -0.30 0.38 9.25
C THR A 29 1.18 0.74 9.40
N ASN A 30 2.10 -0.07 8.87
CA ASN A 30 3.53 0.22 8.95
C ASN A 30 3.92 1.44 8.12
N LEU A 31 3.30 1.64 6.95
CA LEU A 31 3.56 2.79 6.09
C LEU A 31 3.11 4.09 6.76
N LEU A 32 1.90 4.13 7.29
CA LEU A 32 1.36 5.30 8.01
C LEU A 32 2.13 5.59 9.31
N ASN A 33 2.57 4.55 10.04
CA ASN A 33 3.42 4.72 11.21
C ASN A 33 4.82 5.26 10.85
N ALA A 34 5.30 4.99 9.64
CA ALA A 34 6.58 5.48 9.15
C ALA A 34 6.47 6.87 8.51
N SER A 35 5.27 7.36 8.20
CA SER A 35 5.08 8.76 7.83
C SER A 35 5.15 9.66 9.07
N ILE A 36 5.88 10.75 8.92
CA ILE A 36 6.14 11.75 9.96
C ILE A 36 5.12 12.91 9.84
N GLU A 37 4.50 13.10 8.66
CA GLU A 37 3.57 14.19 8.36
C GLU A 37 2.16 13.63 8.18
N LYS A 38 1.28 13.86 9.17
CA LYS A 38 -0.05 13.22 9.23
C LYS A 38 -1.15 13.97 8.47
N ASN A 39 -0.82 15.00 7.70
CA ASN A 39 -1.81 15.83 7.01
C ASN A 39 -1.56 15.82 5.50
N ASP A 40 -2.64 15.61 4.75
CA ASP A 40 -2.75 15.71 3.29
C ASP A 40 -2.05 14.62 2.46
N GLU A 41 -1.68 13.49 3.06
CA GLU A 41 -1.07 12.38 2.32
C GLU A 41 -2.11 11.52 1.58
N VAL A 42 -1.80 11.17 0.33
CA VAL A 42 -2.60 10.28 -0.52
C VAL A 42 -1.95 8.90 -0.58
N LEU A 43 -2.68 7.88 -0.15
CA LEU A 43 -2.28 6.48 -0.30
C LEU A 43 -2.59 5.99 -1.71
N THR A 44 -1.58 5.90 -2.56
CA THR A 44 -1.71 5.26 -3.88
C THR A 44 -1.38 3.78 -3.80
N ILE A 45 -2.35 2.91 -4.11
CA ILE A 45 -2.19 1.46 -4.19
C ILE A 45 -2.03 1.05 -5.64
N PHE A 46 -0.86 0.50 -5.98
CA PHE A 46 -0.59 -0.06 -7.30
C PHE A 46 -0.94 -1.55 -7.30
N THR A 47 -2.10 -1.87 -7.89
CA THR A 47 -2.56 -3.26 -8.02
C THR A 47 -1.94 -3.89 -9.27
N GLY A 48 -1.24 -5.01 -9.11
CA GLY A 48 -0.83 -5.83 -10.25
C GLY A 48 -2.03 -6.57 -10.86
N ASP A 49 -1.82 -7.78 -11.38
CA ASP A 49 -2.89 -8.65 -11.87
C ASP A 49 -3.66 -9.38 -10.76
N ASP A 50 -3.41 -9.07 -9.48
CA ASP A 50 -4.12 -9.66 -8.35
C ASP A 50 -5.54 -9.06 -8.21
N PRO A 51 -6.61 -9.85 -8.44
CA PRO A 51 -7.97 -9.34 -8.42
C PRO A 51 -8.47 -9.00 -7.01
N ARG A 52 -7.86 -9.57 -5.95
CA ARG A 52 -8.31 -9.42 -4.54
C ARG A 52 -8.29 -7.98 -4.03
N LEU A 53 -7.58 -7.10 -4.74
CA LEU A 53 -7.38 -5.69 -4.35
C LEU A 53 -8.16 -4.72 -5.20
N ARG A 54 -8.86 -5.25 -6.19
CA ARG A 54 -9.94 -4.56 -6.87
C ARG A 54 -11.28 -4.89 -6.20
N GLU A 55 -11.28 -5.73 -5.17
CA GLU A 55 -12.48 -6.03 -4.40
C GLU A 55 -12.85 -4.83 -3.52
N PRO A 56 -14.11 -4.37 -3.55
CA PRO A 56 -14.59 -3.26 -2.72
C PRO A 56 -14.30 -3.45 -1.23
N SER A 57 -14.34 -4.69 -0.73
CA SER A 57 -14.07 -5.05 0.66
C SER A 57 -12.67 -4.65 1.15
N ALA A 58 -11.67 -4.70 0.27
CA ALA A 58 -10.31 -4.29 0.61
C ALA A 58 -10.21 -2.77 0.77
N LEU A 59 -10.90 -2.02 -0.08
CA LEU A 59 -10.95 -0.56 -0.01
C LEU A 59 -11.74 -0.10 1.23
N ASP A 60 -12.91 -0.72 1.46
CA ASP A 60 -13.76 -0.45 2.61
C ASP A 60 -13.01 -0.67 3.93
N PHE A 61 -12.17 -1.71 3.99
CA PHE A 61 -11.32 -1.95 5.15
C PHE A 61 -10.36 -0.78 5.40
N ILE A 62 -9.65 -0.31 4.38
CA ILE A 62 -8.68 0.79 4.53
C ILE A 62 -9.40 2.08 4.93
N MET A 63 -10.51 2.41 4.27
CA MET A 63 -11.29 3.60 4.58
C MET A 63 -11.88 3.54 6.00
N THR A 64 -12.28 2.36 6.47
CA THR A 64 -12.78 2.16 7.84
C THR A 64 -11.66 2.25 8.87
N ALA A 65 -10.51 1.64 8.60
CA ALA A 65 -9.36 1.64 9.51
C ALA A 65 -8.67 3.02 9.56
N PHE A 66 -8.73 3.79 8.48
CA PHE A 66 -8.04 5.06 8.30
C PHE A 66 -8.98 6.11 7.65
N PRO A 67 -9.98 6.62 8.39
CA PRO A 67 -11.07 7.45 7.84
C PRO A 67 -10.66 8.86 7.36
N GLY A 68 -9.40 9.25 7.55
CA GLY A 68 -8.84 10.52 7.07
C GLY A 68 -7.81 10.36 5.94
N LEU A 69 -7.61 9.14 5.46
CA LEU A 69 -6.65 8.84 4.40
C LEU A 69 -7.35 8.88 3.04
N ASP A 70 -6.84 9.69 2.12
CA ASP A 70 -7.29 9.62 0.72
C ASP A 70 -6.61 8.41 0.04
N VAL A 71 -7.39 7.62 -0.71
CA VAL A 71 -6.93 6.34 -1.26
C VAL A 71 -7.17 6.30 -2.76
N GLU A 72 -6.10 6.20 -3.53
CA GLU A 72 -6.15 6.03 -4.98
C GLU A 72 -5.73 4.61 -5.39
N ILE A 73 -6.52 3.94 -6.23
CA ILE A 73 -6.11 2.67 -6.84
C ILE A 73 -5.66 2.91 -8.28
N LYS A 74 -4.41 2.55 -8.57
CA LYS A 74 -3.85 2.56 -9.93
C LYS A 74 -3.56 1.14 -10.38
N LYS A 75 -3.95 0.80 -11.61
CA LYS A 75 -3.62 -0.49 -12.21
C LYS A 75 -2.14 -0.47 -12.62
N GLY A 76 -1.30 -1.22 -11.90
CA GLY A 76 0.10 -1.40 -12.22
C GLY A 76 0.25 -2.39 -13.38
N GLY A 77 0.81 -1.93 -14.50
CA GLY A 77 1.11 -2.77 -15.68
C GLY A 77 2.29 -3.74 -15.49
N GLN A 78 2.64 -4.09 -14.26
CA GLN A 78 3.80 -4.89 -13.92
C GLN A 78 3.40 -6.34 -13.61
N SER A 79 3.69 -7.22 -14.58
CA SER A 79 3.27 -8.63 -14.62
C SER A 79 3.77 -9.49 -13.44
N VAL A 80 4.77 -9.05 -12.68
CA VAL A 80 5.34 -9.81 -11.54
C VAL A 80 5.97 -8.89 -10.49
N TYR A 81 5.21 -8.05 -9.79
CA TYR A 81 5.78 -7.26 -8.69
C TYR A 81 4.89 -7.22 -7.44
N PRO A 82 5.51 -7.09 -6.24
CA PRO A 82 4.83 -6.98 -4.96
C PRO A 82 3.89 -5.78 -4.97
N LEU A 83 2.88 -5.83 -4.13
CA LEU A 83 1.89 -4.77 -4.05
C LEU A 83 2.53 -3.53 -3.44
N ILE A 84 2.66 -2.50 -4.26
CA ILE A 84 3.32 -1.25 -3.90
C ILE A 84 2.26 -0.27 -3.44
N MET A 85 2.47 0.30 -2.26
CA MET A 85 1.74 1.45 -1.80
C MET A 85 2.70 2.63 -1.73
N SER A 86 2.28 3.77 -2.25
CA SER A 86 2.99 5.02 -2.12
C SER A 86 2.18 5.95 -1.24
N LEU A 87 2.86 6.62 -0.32
CA LEU A 87 2.32 7.72 0.46
C LEU A 87 3.08 8.97 0.03
N GLU A 88 2.36 9.97 -0.44
CA GLU A 88 2.86 11.25 -0.97
C GLU A 88 1.96 12.41 -0.53
#